data_AF-A0A8C3BNE3-F1
#
_entry.id   AF-A0A8C3BNE3-F1
#
_cell.length_a   1.000
_cell.length_b   1.000
_cell.length_c   1.000
_cell.angle_alpha   90.00
_cell.angle_beta   90.00
_cell.angle_gamma   90.00
#
_symmetry.space_group_name_H-M   'P 1'
#
loop_
_entity.id
_entity.type
_entity.pdbx_description
1 polymer ?
#
loop_
_entity_poly.entity_id
_entity_poly.type
_entity_poly.pdbx_seq_one_letter_code
_entity_poly.pdbx_strand_id
1 'polypeptide(L)'
;MQLRAINVDLQTDAALQVDISDALSERDKVKFTVHTKSSLPNFKQNEFSVVRQHEEFIWLHDSFVENEDYAGYIIPPAPPRPDFDASREKLQKLGEGEGSMTKEEFTKMKQELEAEYLAIFKKTVAMHEVFLCRVAAHPILRKDLNFHVFLEYNQDLSVRGKNKKEKLEDFFKNMVKSADGVIVSGVKDVDDFFEHERTFLVEYHNRVKDASAKSDKMTRSHKNVADDYNRIGSSLYALGTQDSTDICKFFLKVSELFDKTRKIEARVSADEDLKLSDLLKYYLRESQAAKDLLYRRSRSLVDYENANKALDKARAKNKDVLQAETTQQICCQKFEKISESAKQELIDFKTRRVAAFRKNLVELAELELKHAKGNLQLLQSCLAVLNGDT
;
A
#
# COMPACT_ATOMS: atom_id res chain seq x y z
N MET A 1 21.90 -5.60 -2.15
CA MET A 1 21.01 -4.44 -2.41
C MET A 1 19.78 -4.59 -1.54
N GLN A 2 19.56 -3.68 -0.60
CA GLN A 2 18.32 -3.64 0.20
C GLN A 2 17.15 -3.43 -0.78
N LEU A 3 16.29 -4.43 -0.94
CA LEU A 3 14.99 -4.30 -1.61
C LEU A 3 14.11 -3.37 -0.78
N ARG A 4 14.16 -2.07 -1.05
CA ARG A 4 13.22 -1.10 -0.47
C ARG A 4 11.94 -1.12 -1.30
N ALA A 5 10.88 -1.68 -0.72
CA ALA A 5 9.54 -1.65 -1.28
C ALA A 5 8.97 -0.23 -1.15
N ILE A 6 8.40 0.28 -2.24
CA ILE A 6 7.66 1.57 -2.35
C ILE A 6 8.32 2.72 -1.57
N ASN A 7 9.39 3.28 -2.11
CA ASN A 7 9.98 4.49 -1.52
C ASN A 7 9.17 5.72 -1.97
N VAL A 8 8.16 6.11 -1.18
CA VAL A 8 7.57 7.45 -1.29
C VAL A 8 8.66 8.41 -0.84
N ASP A 9 9.24 9.16 -1.76
CA ASP A 9 10.32 10.10 -1.47
C ASP A 9 9.75 11.24 -0.61
N LEU A 10 9.84 11.07 0.70
CA LEU A 10 9.45 12.07 1.68
C LEU A 10 10.69 12.90 1.97
N GLN A 11 10.57 14.23 1.90
CA GLN A 11 11.57 15.10 2.52
C GLN A 11 11.63 14.71 3.99
N THR A 12 12.68 13.96 4.37
CA THR A 12 12.90 13.52 5.73
C THR A 12 13.27 14.73 6.55
N ASP A 13 12.28 15.32 7.23
CA ASP A 13 12.58 16.24 8.32
C ASP A 13 13.41 15.48 9.35
N ALA A 14 14.66 15.90 9.54
CA ALA A 14 15.58 15.27 10.47
C ALA A 14 15.08 15.28 11.92
N ALA A 15 14.06 16.09 12.23
CA ALA A 15 13.51 16.22 13.57
C ALA A 15 12.71 14.99 14.07
N LEU A 16 12.10 14.21 13.18
CA LEU A 16 11.36 12.99 13.56
C LEU A 16 11.49 11.92 12.48
N GLN A 17 12.24 10.86 12.79
CA GLN A 17 12.43 9.68 11.96
C GLN A 17 11.77 8.49 12.64
N VAL A 18 10.98 7.74 11.87
CA VAL A 18 10.28 6.55 12.33
C VAL A 18 10.53 5.44 11.33
N ASP A 19 10.93 4.27 11.80
CA ASP A 19 11.10 3.06 10.99
C ASP A 19 10.65 1.82 11.75
N ILE A 20 10.50 0.70 11.04
CA ILE A 20 10.22 -0.59 11.68
C ILE A 20 11.52 -1.39 11.70
N SER A 21 12.18 -1.39 12.85
CA SER A 21 13.49 -2.02 13.03
C SER A 21 13.42 -3.55 13.05
N ASP A 22 12.29 -4.09 13.49
CA ASP A 22 12.03 -5.53 13.56
C ASP A 22 10.53 -5.82 13.51
N ALA A 23 10.15 -7.04 13.16
CA ALA A 23 8.79 -7.51 13.29
C ALA A 23 8.75 -9.02 13.57
N LEU A 24 7.73 -9.44 14.33
CA LEU A 24 7.49 -10.82 14.70
C LEU A 24 6.08 -11.23 14.28
N SER A 25 5.97 -12.29 13.48
CA SER A 25 4.68 -12.94 13.21
C SER A 25 4.42 -14.05 14.22
N GLU A 26 3.37 -13.88 15.03
CA GLU A 26 2.79 -14.89 15.91
C GLU A 26 1.56 -15.53 15.25
N ARG A 27 1.04 -16.63 15.83
CA ARG A 27 -0.02 -17.45 15.21
C ARG A 27 -1.21 -16.64 14.69
N ASP A 28 -1.64 -15.60 15.37
CA ASP A 28 -2.82 -14.82 14.97
C ASP A 28 -2.53 -13.33 14.71
N LYS A 29 -1.27 -12.90 14.87
CA LYS A 29 -0.93 -11.48 14.95
C LYS A 29 0.48 -11.19 14.43
N VAL A 30 0.70 -9.97 13.96
CA VAL A 30 2.05 -9.43 13.71
C VAL A 30 2.33 -8.31 14.68
N LYS A 31 3.50 -8.37 15.30
CA LYS A 31 4.07 -7.35 16.16
C LYS A 31 5.17 -6.63 15.41
N PHE A 32 5.12 -5.31 15.38
CA PHE A 32 6.07 -4.42 14.73
C PHE A 32 6.84 -3.67 15.81
N THR A 33 8.16 -3.76 15.78
CA THR A 33 9.03 -2.94 16.62
C THR A 33 9.22 -1.61 15.91
N VAL A 34 8.46 -0.60 16.35
CA VAL A 34 8.51 0.76 15.83
C VAL A 34 9.66 1.47 16.53
N HIS A 35 10.67 1.83 15.76
CA HIS A 35 11.81 2.60 16.21
C HIS A 35 11.61 4.08 15.88
N THR A 36 11.89 4.95 16.84
CA THR A 36 11.74 6.39 16.69
C THR A 36 13.03 7.09 17.08
N LYS A 37 13.51 7.97 16.20
CA LYS A 37 14.56 8.95 16.48
C LYS A 37 13.98 10.35 16.35
N SER A 38 14.11 11.16 17.39
CA SER A 38 13.59 12.52 17.37
C SER A 38 14.50 13.51 18.08
N SER A 39 14.53 14.73 17.55
CA SER A 39 15.09 15.90 18.24
C SER A 39 13.99 16.84 18.74
N LEU A 40 12.72 16.43 18.69
CA LEU A 40 11.60 17.25 19.14
C LEU A 40 11.51 17.22 20.68
N PRO A 41 11.27 18.37 21.34
CA PRO A 41 11.34 18.48 22.80
C PRO A 41 10.17 17.80 23.54
N ASN A 42 9.14 17.35 22.81
CA ASN A 42 7.95 16.72 23.36
C ASN A 42 8.07 15.19 23.46
N PHE A 43 9.20 14.60 23.07
CA PHE A 43 9.55 13.22 23.42
C PHE A 43 10.47 13.18 24.65
N LYS A 44 10.30 12.16 25.50
CA LYS A 44 11.10 11.92 26.70
C LYS A 44 12.52 11.50 26.39
N GLN A 45 12.72 10.82 25.25
CA GLN A 45 14.00 10.30 24.80
C GLN A 45 14.20 10.62 23.33
N ASN A 46 15.45 10.80 22.92
CA ASN A 46 15.78 11.09 21.51
C ASN A 46 15.77 9.84 20.63
N GLU A 47 15.84 8.65 21.22
CA GLU A 47 15.84 7.37 20.52
C GLU A 47 15.21 6.30 21.41
N PHE A 48 14.18 5.61 20.91
CA PHE A 48 13.45 4.57 21.64
C PHE A 48 12.71 3.64 20.66
N SER A 49 12.25 2.51 21.17
CA SER A 49 11.42 1.58 20.40
C SER A 49 10.24 1.07 21.21
N VAL A 50 9.10 0.86 20.54
CA VAL A 50 7.89 0.27 21.11
C VAL A 50 7.37 -0.84 20.22
N VAL A 51 6.63 -1.78 20.79
CA VAL A 51 5.99 -2.86 20.03
C VAL A 51 4.54 -2.51 19.76
N ARG A 52 4.13 -2.64 18.48
CA ARG A 52 2.77 -2.36 18.01
C ARG A 52 2.18 -3.50 17.20
N GLN A 53 0.87 -3.67 17.26
CA GLN A 53 0.08 -4.63 16.51
C GLN A 53 -0.70 -3.91 15.42
N HIS A 54 -1.09 -4.64 14.37
CA HIS A 54 -1.83 -4.09 13.24
C HIS A 54 -3.09 -3.30 13.68
N GLU A 55 -3.85 -3.80 14.65
CA GLU A 55 -5.04 -3.12 15.19
C GLU A 55 -4.73 -1.73 15.79
N GLU A 56 -3.53 -1.51 16.34
CA GLU A 56 -3.10 -0.21 16.86
C GLU A 56 -2.83 0.81 15.73
N PHE A 57 -2.36 0.35 14.56
CA PHE A 57 -2.22 1.20 13.38
C PHE A 57 -3.60 1.61 12.84
N ILE A 58 -4.56 0.69 12.84
CA ILE A 58 -5.94 0.97 12.41
C ILE A 58 -6.60 1.98 13.36
N TRP A 59 -6.44 1.79 14.68
CA TRP A 59 -6.93 2.76 15.66
C TRP A 59 -6.35 4.16 15.44
N LEU A 60 -5.03 4.25 15.25
CA LEU A 60 -4.36 5.52 15.00
C LEU A 60 -4.92 6.18 13.73
N HIS A 61 -5.03 5.43 12.63
CA HIS A 61 -5.64 5.90 11.40
C HIS A 61 -7.07 6.41 11.60
N ASP A 62 -7.92 5.64 12.27
CA ASP A 62 -9.31 6.00 12.49
C ASP A 62 -9.43 7.26 13.36
N SER A 63 -8.55 7.42 14.35
CA SER A 63 -8.48 8.64 15.16
C SER A 63 -8.18 9.89 14.32
N PHE A 64 -7.38 9.76 13.25
CA PHE A 64 -7.15 10.84 12.31
C PHE A 64 -8.36 11.13 11.43
N VAL A 65 -9.04 10.08 10.96
CA VAL A 65 -10.22 10.21 10.09
C VAL A 65 -11.40 10.85 10.82
N GLU A 66 -11.60 10.50 12.10
CA GLU A 66 -12.70 10.99 12.92
C GLU A 66 -12.47 12.40 13.50
N ASN A 67 -11.22 12.88 13.51
CA ASN A 67 -10.91 14.21 14.02
C ASN A 67 -11.27 15.32 13.02
N GLU A 68 -12.22 16.19 13.41
CA GLU A 68 -12.68 17.30 12.58
C GLU A 68 -11.57 18.31 12.24
N ASP A 69 -10.57 18.48 13.10
CA ASP A 69 -9.44 19.37 12.81
C ASP A 69 -8.60 18.89 11.64
N TYR A 70 -8.70 17.59 11.30
CA TYR A 70 -8.00 17.00 10.17
C TYR A 70 -8.89 16.83 8.92
N ALA A 71 -10.11 17.40 8.93
CA ALA A 71 -11.06 17.30 7.83
C ALA A 71 -10.52 17.79 6.48
N GLY A 72 -9.57 18.72 6.52
CA GLY A 72 -8.94 19.31 5.35
C GLY A 72 -7.60 18.70 4.93
N TYR A 73 -7.20 17.52 5.43
CA TYR A 73 -5.96 16.84 5.02
C TYR A 73 -6.18 15.46 4.41
N ILE A 74 -5.26 15.01 3.54
CA ILE A 74 -5.25 13.64 3.03
C ILE A 74 -4.62 12.75 4.10
N ILE A 75 -5.47 12.01 4.83
CA ILE A 75 -5.01 11.06 5.84
C ILE A 75 -4.27 9.92 5.12
N PRO A 76 -3.01 9.61 5.50
CA PRO A 76 -2.27 8.49 4.91
C PRO A 76 -3.09 7.21 5.00
N PRO A 77 -3.17 6.41 3.92
CA PRO A 77 -4.01 5.23 3.92
C PRO A 77 -3.53 4.21 4.95
N ALA A 78 -4.46 3.63 5.71
CA ALA A 78 -4.14 2.55 6.64
C ALA A 78 -3.37 1.42 5.95
N PRO A 79 -2.36 0.82 6.62
CA PRO A 79 -1.69 -0.36 6.10
C PRO A 79 -2.71 -1.52 5.96
N PRO A 80 -2.57 -2.39 4.96
CA PRO A 80 -3.47 -3.54 4.83
C PRO A 80 -3.22 -4.53 5.96
N ARG A 81 -4.26 -5.30 6.27
CA ARG A 81 -4.17 -6.42 7.21
C ARG A 81 -3.11 -7.41 6.70
N PRO A 82 -2.13 -7.78 7.55
CA PRO A 82 -1.22 -8.86 7.20
C PRO A 82 -2.00 -10.16 6.97
N ASP A 83 -1.75 -10.82 5.85
CA ASP A 83 -2.35 -12.12 5.51
C ASP A 83 -1.23 -13.13 5.24
N PHE A 84 -1.16 -14.14 6.12
CA PHE A 84 -0.19 -15.23 6.05
C PHE A 84 -0.85 -16.60 6.01
N ASP A 85 -2.18 -16.66 5.89
CA ASP A 85 -2.92 -17.91 6.09
C ASP A 85 -2.54 -18.94 5.03
N ALA A 86 -2.48 -18.51 3.76
CA ALA A 86 -2.05 -19.37 2.66
C ALA A 86 -0.61 -19.89 2.83
N SER A 87 0.32 -19.05 3.26
CA SER A 87 1.72 -19.45 3.47
C SER A 87 1.86 -20.43 4.64
N ARG A 88 1.10 -20.20 5.72
CA ARG A 88 1.07 -21.10 6.90
C ARG A 88 0.46 -22.45 6.55
N GLU A 89 -0.63 -22.47 5.80
CA GLU A 89 -1.27 -23.71 5.34
C GLU A 89 -0.31 -24.51 4.46
N LYS A 90 0.40 -23.87 3.52
CA LYS A 90 1.41 -24.54 2.69
C LYS A 90 2.56 -25.12 3.53
N LEU A 91 3.09 -24.37 4.50
CA LEU A 91 4.15 -24.84 5.39
C LEU A 91 3.69 -26.01 6.27
N GLN A 92 2.45 -25.97 6.76
CA GLN A 92 1.87 -27.08 7.53
C GLN A 92 1.75 -28.34 6.67
N LYS A 93 1.16 -28.23 5.47
CA LYS A 93 1.02 -29.36 4.54
C LYS A 93 2.37 -29.95 4.13
N LEU A 94 3.40 -29.11 3.96
CA LEU A 94 4.75 -29.59 3.69
C LEU A 94 5.27 -30.44 4.86
N GLY A 95 5.08 -29.99 6.10
CA GLY A 95 5.46 -30.75 7.30
C GLY A 95 4.73 -32.10 7.42
N GLU A 96 3.44 -32.14 7.09
CA GLU A 96 2.65 -33.38 7.07
C GLU A 96 3.15 -34.37 5.98
N GLY A 97 3.76 -33.86 4.91
CA GLY A 97 4.33 -34.64 3.80
C GLY A 97 5.82 -34.97 3.93
N GLU A 98 6.49 -34.65 5.06
CA GLU A 98 7.94 -34.85 5.20
C GLU A 98 8.38 -36.31 4.94
N GLY A 99 7.54 -37.28 5.32
CA GLY A 99 7.82 -38.70 5.14
C GLY A 99 7.59 -39.28 3.73
N SER A 100 7.00 -38.52 2.80
CA SER A 100 6.64 -39.01 1.45
C SER A 100 7.57 -38.53 0.34
N MET A 101 8.60 -37.75 0.68
CA MET A 101 9.55 -37.16 -0.28
C MET A 101 11.00 -37.32 0.20
N THR A 102 11.95 -37.12 -0.70
CA THR A 102 13.37 -37.16 -0.32
C THR A 102 13.73 -35.96 0.55
N LYS A 103 14.78 -36.10 1.37
CA LYS A 103 15.29 -35.02 2.23
C LYS A 103 15.68 -33.77 1.42
N GLU A 104 16.19 -33.99 0.21
CA GLU A 104 16.61 -32.93 -0.71
C GLU A 104 15.40 -32.18 -1.28
N GLU A 105 14.37 -32.88 -1.71
CA GLU A 105 13.10 -32.29 -2.18
C GLU A 105 12.39 -31.52 -1.05
N PHE A 106 12.31 -32.09 0.14
CA PHE A 106 11.73 -31.43 1.31
C PHE A 106 12.46 -30.13 1.63
N THR A 107 13.79 -30.18 1.68
CA THR A 107 14.61 -28.99 1.97
C THR A 107 14.40 -27.90 0.93
N LYS A 108 14.34 -28.26 -0.35
CA LYS A 108 14.12 -27.31 -1.44
C LYS A 108 12.73 -26.65 -1.35
N MET A 109 11.67 -27.44 -1.19
CA MET A 109 10.31 -26.91 -1.06
C MET A 109 10.15 -26.04 0.20
N LYS A 110 10.77 -26.43 1.30
CA LYS A 110 10.78 -25.64 2.53
C LYS A 110 11.42 -24.27 2.32
N GLN A 111 12.58 -24.22 1.68
CA GLN A 111 13.27 -22.96 1.36
C GLN A 111 12.44 -22.06 0.44
N GLU A 112 11.76 -22.63 -0.56
CA GLU A 112 10.88 -21.85 -1.46
C GLU A 112 9.68 -21.24 -0.72
N LEU A 113 9.03 -22.00 0.18
CA LEU A 113 7.94 -21.51 1.00
C LEU A 113 8.38 -20.46 2.02
N GLU A 114 9.54 -20.66 2.66
CA GLU A 114 10.13 -19.67 3.57
C GLU A 114 10.47 -18.37 2.85
N ALA A 115 10.94 -18.45 1.60
CA ALA A 115 11.18 -17.27 0.76
C ALA A 115 9.89 -16.54 0.37
N GLU A 116 8.83 -17.26 0.00
CA GLU A 116 7.50 -16.68 -0.29
C GLU A 116 6.94 -15.97 0.96
N TYR A 117 7.00 -16.64 2.11
CA TYR A 117 6.59 -16.09 3.40
C TYR A 117 7.38 -14.82 3.74
N LEU A 118 8.70 -14.85 3.61
CA LEU A 118 9.57 -13.70 3.89
C LEU A 118 9.28 -12.51 2.95
N ALA A 119 8.92 -12.76 1.69
CA ALA A 119 8.54 -11.71 0.75
C ALA A 119 7.25 -11.00 1.19
N ILE A 120 6.22 -11.76 1.56
CA ILE A 120 4.95 -11.22 2.09
C ILE A 120 5.20 -10.46 3.40
N PHE A 121 6.08 -10.99 4.25
CA PHE A 121 6.44 -10.39 5.52
C PHE A 121 7.12 -9.03 5.33
N LYS A 122 8.15 -8.96 4.49
CA LYS A 122 8.84 -7.71 4.15
C LYS A 122 7.91 -6.67 3.54
N LYS A 123 7.01 -7.10 2.66
CA LYS A 123 5.98 -6.24 2.07
C LYS A 123 5.05 -5.66 3.14
N THR A 124 4.59 -6.51 4.07
CA THR A 124 3.77 -6.09 5.21
C THR A 124 4.48 -5.02 6.04
N VAL A 125 5.73 -5.28 6.44
CA VAL A 125 6.56 -4.33 7.22
C VAL A 125 6.69 -3.00 6.47
N ALA A 126 7.07 -3.04 5.19
CA ALA A 126 7.24 -1.83 4.39
C ALA A 126 5.95 -1.00 4.32
N MET A 127 4.78 -1.64 4.18
CA MET A 127 3.51 -0.91 4.13
C MET A 127 3.14 -0.24 5.46
N HIS A 128 3.46 -0.87 6.60
CA HIS A 128 3.25 -0.28 7.92
C HIS A 128 4.26 0.87 8.17
N GLU A 129 5.51 0.69 7.78
CA GLU A 129 6.54 1.73 7.86
C GLU A 129 6.17 2.94 7.02
N VAL A 130 5.75 2.76 5.75
CA VAL A 130 5.33 3.86 4.87
C VAL A 130 4.20 4.67 5.51
N PHE A 131 3.23 4.04 6.17
CA PHE A 131 2.17 4.76 6.88
C PHE A 131 2.76 5.66 7.98
N LEU A 132 3.65 5.15 8.83
CA LEU A 132 4.28 5.93 9.90
C LEU A 132 5.16 7.06 9.37
N CYS A 133 5.98 6.78 8.35
CA CYS A 133 6.79 7.78 7.67
C CYS A 133 5.93 8.91 7.09
N ARG A 134 4.78 8.58 6.49
CA ARG A 134 3.83 9.56 5.96
C ARG A 134 3.24 10.45 7.05
N VAL A 135 2.88 9.88 8.20
CA VAL A 135 2.37 10.65 9.35
C VAL A 135 3.47 11.53 9.94
N ALA A 136 4.67 10.98 10.16
CA ALA A 136 5.82 11.71 10.72
C ALA A 136 6.30 12.87 9.83
N ALA A 137 6.26 12.70 8.50
CA ALA A 137 6.62 13.73 7.54
C ALA A 137 5.56 14.84 7.41
N HIS A 138 4.31 14.58 7.82
CA HIS A 138 3.23 15.55 7.67
C HIS A 138 3.32 16.64 8.76
N PRO A 139 3.40 17.95 8.42
CA PRO A 139 3.66 19.03 9.39
C PRO A 139 2.65 19.12 10.55
N ILE A 140 1.39 18.77 10.28
CA ILE A 140 0.29 18.76 11.25
C ILE A 140 0.16 17.40 11.96
N LEU A 141 -0.08 16.30 11.23
CA LEU A 141 -0.34 14.98 11.83
C LEU A 141 0.80 14.48 12.75
N ARG A 142 2.06 14.83 12.47
CA ARG A 142 3.20 14.45 13.32
C ARG A 142 3.15 14.99 14.75
N LYS A 143 2.32 16.00 15.01
CA LYS A 143 2.14 16.65 16.32
C LYS A 143 0.95 16.07 17.10
N ASP A 144 0.24 15.11 16.51
CA ASP A 144 -0.96 14.54 17.10
C ASP A 144 -0.65 13.77 18.39
N LEU A 145 -1.49 13.94 19.40
CA LEU A 145 -1.29 13.30 20.71
C LEU A 145 -1.38 11.78 20.63
N ASN A 146 -2.32 11.23 19.85
CA ASN A 146 -2.45 9.78 19.68
C ASN A 146 -1.25 9.23 18.93
N PHE A 147 -0.68 9.98 17.97
CA PHE A 147 0.56 9.58 17.31
C PHE A 147 1.75 9.58 18.29
N HIS A 148 1.87 10.60 19.13
CA HIS A 148 2.90 10.62 20.18
C HIS A 148 2.77 9.44 21.15
N VAL A 149 1.56 9.15 21.61
CA VAL A 149 1.26 7.97 22.45
C VAL A 149 1.60 6.68 21.70
N PHE A 150 1.23 6.58 20.43
CA PHE A 150 1.55 5.44 19.58
C PHE A 150 3.05 5.23 19.44
N LEU A 151 3.88 6.26 19.39
CA LEU A 151 5.33 6.10 19.29
C LEU A 151 5.97 5.80 20.65
N GLU A 152 5.57 6.47 21.73
CA GLU A 152 6.35 6.47 22.99
C GLU A 152 5.80 5.55 24.08
N TYR A 153 4.51 5.21 24.08
CA TYR A 153 3.90 4.43 25.15
C TYR A 153 4.44 3.00 25.16
N ASN A 154 5.22 2.63 26.18
CA ASN A 154 5.97 1.36 26.20
C ASN A 154 5.14 0.12 26.56
N GLN A 155 3.85 0.27 26.85
CA GLN A 155 2.93 -0.85 27.08
C GLN A 155 1.98 -1.04 25.89
N ASP A 156 1.17 -2.10 25.95
CA ASP A 156 0.10 -2.35 24.97
C ASP A 156 -0.97 -1.26 25.09
N LEU A 157 -1.36 -0.63 23.98
CA LEU A 157 -2.43 0.36 23.97
C LEU A 157 -3.81 -0.25 24.28
N SER A 158 -3.89 -1.58 24.39
CA SER A 158 -5.08 -2.35 24.75
C SER A 158 -6.27 -2.07 23.84
N VAL A 159 -5.96 -1.76 22.57
CA VAL A 159 -6.96 -1.43 21.57
C VAL A 159 -7.57 -2.71 21.05
N ARG A 160 -8.88 -2.86 21.28
CA ARG A 160 -9.61 -4.03 20.80
C ARG A 160 -9.83 -3.88 19.29
N GLY A 161 -9.57 -4.95 18.54
CA GLY A 161 -9.96 -5.01 17.13
C GLY A 161 -11.48 -4.84 16.95
N LYS A 162 -11.87 -4.16 15.86
CA LYS A 162 -13.28 -3.89 15.56
C LYS A 162 -14.12 -5.17 15.54
N ASN A 163 -15.19 -5.20 16.33
CA ASN A 163 -16.11 -6.33 16.37
C ASN A 163 -17.03 -6.36 15.12
N LYS A 164 -17.78 -7.45 14.90
CA LYS A 164 -18.65 -7.57 13.71
C LYS A 164 -19.71 -6.45 13.62
N LYS A 165 -20.17 -5.90 14.75
CA LYS A 165 -21.16 -4.82 14.82
C LYS A 165 -20.54 -3.47 14.42
N GLU A 166 -19.34 -3.16 14.90
CA GLU A 166 -18.58 -1.96 14.52
C GLU A 166 -18.17 -2.00 13.04
N LYS A 167 -17.78 -3.17 12.52
CA LYS A 167 -17.54 -3.34 11.08
C LYS A 167 -18.81 -3.13 10.25
N LEU A 168 -19.97 -3.54 10.77
CA LEU A 168 -21.25 -3.29 10.14
C LEU A 168 -21.64 -1.81 10.25
N GLU A 169 -21.31 -1.14 11.35
CA GLU A 169 -21.50 0.30 11.52
C GLU A 169 -20.63 1.10 10.54
N ASP A 170 -19.37 0.73 10.32
CA ASP A 170 -18.52 1.32 9.27
C ASP A 170 -19.13 1.12 7.89
N PHE A 171 -19.69 -0.07 7.63
CA PHE A 171 -20.43 -0.34 6.39
C PHE A 171 -21.67 0.56 6.26
N PHE A 172 -22.43 0.75 7.34
CA PHE A 172 -23.57 1.68 7.38
C PHE A 172 -23.12 3.14 7.22
N LYS A 173 -22.04 3.58 7.85
CA LYS A 173 -21.43 4.91 7.65
C LYS A 173 -21.07 5.10 6.17
N ASN A 174 -20.50 4.11 5.51
CA ASN A 174 -20.19 4.16 4.08
C ASN A 174 -21.45 4.17 3.18
N MET A 175 -22.53 3.51 3.58
CA MET A 175 -23.81 3.56 2.88
C MET A 175 -24.53 4.91 3.09
N VAL A 176 -24.49 5.46 4.30
CA VAL A 176 -24.96 6.82 4.62
C VAL A 176 -24.17 7.86 3.84
N LYS A 177 -22.84 7.73 3.75
CA LYS A 177 -22.00 8.56 2.86
C LYS A 177 -22.43 8.48 1.39
N SER A 178 -22.99 7.36 0.94
CA SER A 178 -23.48 7.22 -0.44
C SER A 178 -24.82 7.93 -0.66
N ALA A 179 -25.74 7.85 0.30
CA ALA A 179 -27.01 8.61 0.25
C ALA A 179 -26.78 10.12 0.46
N ASP A 180 -25.88 10.47 1.38
CA ASP A 180 -25.42 11.83 1.62
C ASP A 180 -24.62 12.38 0.43
N GLY A 181 -23.90 11.50 -0.28
CA GLY A 181 -23.19 11.84 -1.52
C GLY A 181 -24.11 12.40 -2.60
N VAL A 182 -25.38 11.98 -2.66
CA VAL A 182 -26.38 12.54 -3.58
C VAL A 182 -26.72 13.98 -3.20
N ILE A 183 -26.89 14.25 -1.90
CA ILE A 183 -27.15 15.61 -1.37
C ILE A 183 -25.93 16.51 -1.62
N VAL A 184 -24.74 16.01 -1.32
CA VAL A 184 -23.46 16.72 -1.52
C VAL A 184 -23.19 17.00 -3.00
N SER A 185 -23.56 16.09 -3.90
CA SER A 185 -23.43 16.29 -5.35
C SER A 185 -24.43 17.30 -5.93
N GLY A 186 -25.52 17.58 -5.23
CA GLY A 186 -26.54 18.55 -5.65
C GLY A 186 -26.14 20.01 -5.40
N VAL A 187 -25.13 20.26 -4.57
CA VAL A 187 -24.59 21.59 -4.31
C VAL A 187 -23.48 21.90 -5.31
N LYS A 188 -23.67 22.93 -6.12
CA LYS A 188 -22.67 23.36 -7.10
C LYS A 188 -21.55 24.12 -6.40
N ASP A 189 -20.35 23.54 -6.44
CA ASP A 189 -19.12 24.21 -6.02
C ASP A 189 -18.84 25.36 -6.99
N VAL A 190 -18.78 26.59 -6.48
CA VAL A 190 -18.44 27.77 -7.30
C VAL A 190 -16.92 27.94 -7.46
N ASP A 191 -16.13 27.13 -6.76
CA ASP A 191 -14.68 27.12 -6.88
C ASP A 191 -14.23 26.15 -8.00
N ASP A 192 -13.78 26.72 -9.11
CA ASP A 192 -13.32 26.00 -10.30
C ASP A 192 -12.18 25.01 -10.00
N PHE A 193 -11.31 25.31 -9.02
CA PHE A 193 -10.21 24.42 -8.66
C PHE A 193 -10.74 23.11 -8.09
N PHE A 194 -11.68 23.16 -7.15
CA PHE A 194 -12.22 21.95 -6.52
C PHE A 194 -13.10 21.14 -7.44
N GLU A 195 -13.84 21.79 -8.35
CA GLU A 195 -14.59 21.09 -9.40
C GLU A 195 -13.66 20.34 -10.37
N HIS A 196 -12.56 20.97 -10.79
CA HIS A 196 -11.54 20.33 -11.60
C HIS A 196 -10.90 19.15 -10.87
N GLU A 197 -10.46 19.34 -9.62
CA GLU A 197 -9.81 18.28 -8.83
C GLU A 197 -10.77 17.11 -8.53
N ARG A 198 -12.07 17.39 -8.32
CA ARG A 198 -13.11 16.34 -8.15
C ARG A 198 -13.22 15.48 -9.40
N THR A 199 -13.37 16.12 -10.57
CA THR A 199 -13.46 15.42 -11.86
C THR A 199 -12.21 14.59 -12.13
N PHE A 200 -11.05 15.22 -11.91
CA PHE A 200 -9.74 14.59 -12.07
C PHE A 200 -9.59 13.36 -11.17
N LEU A 201 -9.90 13.48 -9.87
CA LEU A 201 -9.72 12.39 -8.90
C LEU A 201 -10.64 11.21 -9.18
N VAL A 202 -11.87 11.45 -9.64
CA VAL A 202 -12.79 10.36 -10.04
C VAL A 202 -12.22 9.59 -11.22
N GLU A 203 -11.78 10.30 -12.27
CA GLU A 203 -11.18 9.64 -13.43
C GLU A 203 -9.88 8.91 -13.03
N TYR A 204 -8.96 9.61 -12.37
CA TYR A 204 -7.68 9.07 -11.93
C TYR A 204 -7.86 7.81 -11.06
N HIS A 205 -8.77 7.84 -10.08
CA HIS A 205 -9.05 6.70 -9.21
C HIS A 205 -9.49 5.47 -10.02
N ASN A 206 -10.40 5.64 -10.98
CA ASN A 206 -10.87 4.55 -11.83
C ASN A 206 -9.73 4.00 -12.71
N ARG A 207 -8.91 4.89 -13.31
CA ARG A 207 -7.75 4.47 -14.12
C ARG A 207 -6.74 3.67 -13.29
N VAL A 208 -6.41 4.12 -12.08
CA VAL A 208 -5.46 3.42 -11.20
C VAL A 208 -6.04 2.10 -10.70
N LYS A 209 -7.34 2.04 -10.41
CA LYS A 209 -8.04 0.79 -10.05
C LYS A 209 -7.92 -0.23 -11.17
N ASP A 210 -8.24 0.17 -12.39
CA ASP A 210 -8.15 -0.70 -13.57
C ASP A 210 -6.71 -1.13 -13.85
N ALA A 211 -5.75 -0.20 -13.74
CA ALA A 211 -4.34 -0.49 -13.91
C ALA A 211 -3.82 -1.48 -12.85
N SER A 212 -4.20 -1.31 -11.58
CA SER A 212 -3.86 -2.24 -10.50
C SER A 212 -4.39 -3.64 -10.75
N ALA A 213 -5.63 -3.76 -11.25
CA ALA A 213 -6.20 -5.07 -11.58
C ALA A 213 -5.48 -5.73 -12.78
N LYS A 214 -5.02 -4.94 -13.74
CA LYS A 214 -4.25 -5.41 -14.89
C LYS A 214 -2.82 -5.82 -14.49
N SER A 215 -2.15 -5.06 -13.62
CA SER A 215 -0.81 -5.41 -13.15
C SER A 215 -0.81 -6.70 -12.33
N ASP A 216 -1.85 -6.96 -11.54
CA ASP A 216 -2.04 -8.22 -10.83
C ASP A 216 -2.22 -9.41 -11.80
N LYS A 217 -2.93 -9.21 -12.91
CA LYS A 217 -3.06 -10.22 -13.97
C LYS A 217 -1.71 -10.50 -14.64
N MET A 218 -0.97 -9.45 -14.99
CA MET A 218 0.37 -9.54 -15.57
C MET A 218 1.32 -10.34 -14.66
N THR A 219 1.37 -9.98 -13.36
CA THR A 219 2.20 -10.67 -12.36
C THR A 219 1.86 -12.17 -12.30
N ARG A 220 0.57 -12.53 -12.34
CA ARG A 220 0.12 -13.94 -12.39
C ARG A 220 0.52 -14.62 -13.69
N SER A 221 0.43 -13.94 -14.82
CA SER A 221 0.87 -14.50 -16.11
C SER A 221 2.37 -14.86 -16.08
N HIS A 222 3.23 -14.00 -15.56
CA HIS A 222 4.67 -14.33 -15.40
C HIS A 222 4.91 -15.54 -14.50
N LYS A 223 4.14 -15.68 -13.40
CA LYS A 223 4.21 -16.88 -12.54
C LYS A 223 3.83 -18.14 -13.31
N ASN A 224 2.75 -18.09 -14.09
CA ASN A 224 2.32 -19.22 -14.92
C ASN A 224 3.38 -19.59 -15.97
N VAL A 225 4.03 -18.60 -16.61
CA VAL A 225 5.12 -18.85 -17.57
C VAL A 225 6.32 -19.50 -16.87
N ALA A 226 6.68 -19.06 -15.66
CA ALA A 226 7.74 -19.68 -14.87
C ALA A 226 7.39 -21.15 -14.52
N ASP A 227 6.13 -21.43 -14.18
CA ASP A 227 5.66 -22.80 -13.93
C ASP A 227 5.72 -23.67 -15.20
N ASP A 228 5.38 -23.11 -16.37
CA ASP A 228 5.49 -23.81 -17.64
C ASP A 228 6.96 -24.10 -18.00
N TYR A 229 7.87 -23.14 -17.78
CA TYR A 229 9.31 -23.39 -17.91
C TYR A 229 9.79 -24.51 -16.97
N ASN A 230 9.28 -24.58 -15.74
CA ASN A 230 9.60 -25.68 -14.83
C ASN A 230 9.15 -27.04 -15.38
N ARG A 231 7.93 -27.11 -15.91
CA ARG A 231 7.34 -28.35 -16.46
C ARG A 231 8.07 -28.83 -17.71
N ILE A 232 8.40 -27.91 -18.62
CA ILE A 232 9.15 -28.20 -19.84
C ILE A 232 10.57 -28.65 -19.46
N GLY A 233 11.26 -27.89 -18.61
CA GLY A 233 12.61 -28.23 -18.15
C GLY A 233 12.69 -29.59 -17.46
N SER A 234 11.72 -29.91 -16.59
CA SER A 234 11.67 -31.21 -15.90
C SER A 234 11.40 -32.37 -16.87
N SER A 235 10.50 -32.18 -17.83
CA SER A 235 10.22 -33.19 -18.87
C SER A 235 11.45 -33.47 -19.73
N LEU A 236 12.17 -32.42 -20.15
CA LEU A 236 13.41 -32.54 -20.90
C LEU A 236 14.52 -33.22 -20.09
N TYR A 237 14.61 -32.91 -18.79
CA TYR A 237 15.55 -33.58 -17.90
C TYR A 237 15.30 -35.08 -17.86
N ALA A 238 14.04 -35.49 -17.64
CA ALA A 238 13.63 -36.89 -17.58
C ALA A 238 14.00 -37.64 -18.88
N LEU A 239 13.66 -37.06 -20.04
CA LEU A 239 14.05 -37.61 -21.34
C LEU A 239 15.57 -37.76 -21.46
N GLY A 240 16.33 -36.72 -21.10
CA GLY A 240 17.79 -36.74 -21.15
C GLY A 240 18.42 -37.80 -20.23
N THR A 241 17.82 -38.10 -19.09
CA THR A 241 18.32 -39.15 -18.18
C THR A 241 18.01 -40.58 -18.62
N GLN A 242 17.00 -40.75 -19.48
CA GLN A 242 16.56 -42.07 -19.97
C GLN A 242 17.16 -42.42 -21.34
N ASP A 243 17.57 -41.42 -22.11
CA ASP A 243 18.17 -41.60 -23.43
C ASP A 243 19.67 -41.94 -23.32
N SER A 244 20.10 -42.99 -24.00
CA SER A 244 21.50 -43.46 -24.01
C SER A 244 22.29 -43.02 -25.24
N THR A 245 21.65 -42.32 -26.18
CA THR A 245 22.27 -41.76 -27.38
C THR A 245 22.80 -40.34 -27.13
N ASP A 246 23.60 -39.80 -28.05
CA ASP A 246 24.16 -38.45 -27.92
C ASP A 246 23.12 -37.32 -27.83
N ILE A 247 21.84 -37.57 -28.21
CA ILE A 247 20.75 -36.60 -28.07
C ILE A 247 20.45 -36.26 -26.60
N CYS A 248 20.83 -37.14 -25.66
CA CYS A 248 20.64 -36.91 -24.23
C CYS A 248 21.31 -35.60 -23.76
N LYS A 249 22.48 -35.27 -24.33
CA LYS A 249 23.21 -34.02 -24.06
C LYS A 249 22.40 -32.80 -24.43
N PHE A 250 21.69 -32.84 -25.56
CA PHE A 250 20.79 -31.76 -25.98
C PHE A 250 19.65 -31.59 -24.98
N PHE A 251 18.95 -32.67 -24.62
CA PHE A 251 17.83 -32.60 -23.68
C PHE A 251 18.24 -32.07 -22.30
N LEU A 252 19.36 -32.56 -21.76
CA LEU A 252 19.90 -32.08 -20.48
C LEU A 252 20.31 -30.60 -20.56
N LYS A 253 20.91 -30.17 -21.69
CA LYS A 253 21.34 -28.77 -21.85
C LYS A 253 20.16 -27.81 -21.98
N VAL A 254 19.14 -28.17 -22.76
CA VAL A 254 17.93 -27.36 -22.90
C VAL A 254 17.11 -27.36 -21.60
N SER A 255 17.10 -28.46 -20.86
CA SER A 255 16.52 -28.51 -19.51
C SER A 255 17.19 -27.49 -18.57
N GLU A 256 18.53 -27.45 -18.56
CA GLU A 256 19.31 -26.48 -17.77
C GLU A 256 18.96 -25.03 -18.16
N LEU A 257 18.79 -24.75 -19.45
CA LEU A 257 18.34 -23.44 -19.94
C LEU A 257 16.96 -23.08 -19.35
N PHE A 258 15.98 -24.00 -19.39
CA PHE A 258 14.64 -23.72 -18.85
C PHE A 258 14.66 -23.47 -17.33
N ASP A 259 15.46 -24.18 -16.52
CA ASP A 259 15.57 -23.86 -15.08
C ASP A 259 16.19 -22.47 -14.85
N LYS A 260 17.17 -22.06 -15.67
CA LYS A 260 17.76 -20.72 -15.57
C LYS A 260 16.79 -19.62 -16.03
N THR A 261 16.10 -19.80 -17.15
CA THR A 261 15.12 -18.84 -17.67
C THR A 261 13.92 -18.72 -16.73
N ARG A 262 13.45 -19.83 -16.13
CA ARG A 262 12.44 -19.82 -15.06
C ARG A 262 12.81 -18.89 -13.91
N LYS A 263 14.06 -18.92 -13.46
CA LYS A 263 14.54 -18.03 -12.37
C LYS A 263 14.53 -16.57 -12.78
N ILE A 264 14.79 -16.24 -14.05
CA ILE A 264 14.67 -14.87 -14.56
C ILE A 264 13.19 -14.47 -14.64
N GLU A 265 12.33 -15.33 -15.17
CA GLU A 265 10.89 -15.08 -15.27
C GLU A 265 10.24 -14.84 -13.90
N ALA A 266 10.60 -15.64 -12.90
CA ALA A 266 10.17 -15.44 -11.53
C ALA A 266 10.64 -14.10 -10.95
N ARG A 267 11.83 -13.62 -11.35
CA ARG A 267 12.33 -12.30 -10.95
C ARG A 267 11.57 -11.17 -11.65
N VAL A 268 11.26 -11.30 -12.94
CA VAL A 268 10.41 -10.34 -13.68
C VAL A 268 9.09 -10.16 -12.92
N SER A 269 8.40 -11.25 -12.60
CA SER A 269 7.16 -11.21 -11.81
C SER A 269 7.31 -10.47 -10.48
N ALA A 270 8.40 -10.75 -9.73
CA ALA A 270 8.63 -10.15 -8.42
C ALA A 270 8.97 -8.65 -8.50
N ASP A 271 9.81 -8.27 -9.46
CA ASP A 271 10.25 -6.89 -9.67
C ASP A 271 9.10 -6.02 -10.22
N GLU A 272 8.24 -6.57 -11.09
CA GLU A 272 7.01 -5.92 -11.55
C GLU A 272 5.97 -5.76 -10.43
N ASP A 273 5.75 -6.79 -9.59
CA ASP A 273 4.84 -6.67 -8.45
C ASP A 273 5.31 -5.53 -7.52
N LEU A 274 6.61 -5.49 -7.25
CA LEU A 274 7.24 -4.51 -6.36
C LEU A 274 7.20 -3.08 -6.91
N LYS A 275 7.51 -2.87 -8.19
CA LYS A 275 7.66 -1.52 -8.78
C LYS A 275 6.38 -0.98 -9.38
N LEU A 276 5.49 -1.85 -9.89
CA LEU A 276 4.27 -1.42 -10.56
C LEU A 276 3.03 -1.73 -9.73
N SER A 277 2.76 -3.01 -9.43
CA SER A 277 1.53 -3.40 -8.76
C SER A 277 1.39 -2.77 -7.38
N ASP A 278 2.46 -2.75 -6.60
CA ASP A 278 2.47 -2.17 -5.26
C ASP A 278 2.32 -0.66 -5.25
N LEU A 279 2.97 0.02 -6.20
CA LEU A 279 2.81 1.45 -6.42
C LEU A 279 1.35 1.79 -6.78
N LEU A 280 0.75 1.06 -7.73
CA LEU A 280 -0.63 1.26 -8.15
C LEU A 280 -1.61 1.02 -6.99
N LYS A 281 -1.40 -0.04 -6.19
CA LYS A 281 -2.23 -0.34 -5.01
C LYS A 281 -2.12 0.75 -3.95
N TYR A 282 -0.92 1.29 -3.72
CA TYR A 282 -0.72 2.42 -2.80
C TYR A 282 -1.49 3.65 -3.27
N TYR A 283 -1.31 4.07 -4.52
CA TYR A 283 -1.98 5.25 -5.06
C TYR A 283 -3.48 5.06 -5.30
N LEU A 284 -3.97 3.82 -5.45
CA LEU A 284 -5.39 3.52 -5.41
C LEU A 284 -5.99 3.90 -4.04
N ARG A 285 -5.35 3.48 -2.95
CA ARG A 285 -5.78 3.83 -1.59
C ARG A 285 -5.62 5.33 -1.30
N GLU A 286 -4.49 5.92 -1.69
CA GLU A 286 -4.26 7.36 -1.48
C GLU A 286 -5.24 8.22 -2.30
N SER A 287 -5.60 7.80 -3.51
CA SER A 287 -6.64 8.49 -4.30
C SER A 287 -8.02 8.42 -3.64
N GLN A 288 -8.33 7.33 -2.92
CA GLN A 288 -9.55 7.25 -2.13
C GLN A 288 -9.49 8.21 -0.93
N ALA A 289 -8.37 8.31 -0.24
CA ALA A 289 -8.18 9.29 0.84
C ALA A 289 -8.32 10.75 0.33
N ALA A 290 -7.83 11.05 -0.88
CA ALA A 290 -8.03 12.34 -1.51
C ALA A 290 -9.51 12.62 -1.88
N LYS A 291 -10.25 11.60 -2.32
CA LYS A 291 -11.71 11.70 -2.50
C LYS A 291 -12.44 11.92 -1.18
N ASP A 292 -12.01 11.27 -0.11
CA ASP A 292 -12.60 11.43 1.23
C ASP A 292 -12.36 12.84 1.80
N LEU A 293 -11.21 13.45 1.51
CA LEU A 293 -10.95 14.87 1.75
C LEU A 293 -11.97 15.76 1.00
N LEU A 294 -12.13 15.55 -0.32
CA LEU A 294 -13.09 16.33 -1.11
C LEU A 294 -14.53 16.16 -0.62
N TYR A 295 -14.91 14.95 -0.19
CA TYR A 295 -16.21 14.69 0.41
C TYR A 295 -16.40 15.48 1.71
N ARG A 296 -15.42 15.46 2.64
CA ARG A 296 -15.48 16.24 3.89
C ARG A 296 -15.59 17.74 3.62
N ARG A 297 -14.83 18.28 2.66
CA ARG A 297 -14.96 19.68 2.23
C ARG A 297 -16.35 19.98 1.67
N SER A 298 -16.83 19.15 0.74
CA SER A 298 -18.13 19.36 0.09
C SER A 298 -19.28 19.25 1.10
N ARG A 299 -19.14 18.40 2.13
CA ARG A 299 -20.08 18.34 3.25
C ARG A 299 -20.10 19.64 4.05
N SER A 300 -18.93 20.20 4.36
CA SER A 300 -18.84 21.49 5.04
C SER A 300 -19.44 22.65 4.22
N LEU A 301 -19.38 22.58 2.89
CA LEU A 301 -20.06 23.53 2.01
C LEU A 301 -21.59 23.42 2.13
N VAL A 302 -22.14 22.20 2.11
CA VAL A 302 -23.58 21.97 2.31
C VAL A 302 -24.05 22.53 3.65
N ASP A 303 -23.29 22.27 4.72
CA ASP A 303 -23.62 22.78 6.06
C ASP A 303 -23.59 24.32 6.10
N TYR A 304 -22.61 24.94 5.44
CA TYR A 304 -22.54 26.40 5.28
C TYR A 304 -23.71 26.99 4.49
N GLU A 305 -24.09 26.40 3.35
CA GLU A 305 -25.26 26.86 2.59
C GLU A 305 -26.58 26.71 3.36
N ASN A 306 -26.71 25.64 4.14
CA ASN A 306 -27.87 25.44 4.98
C ASN A 306 -27.94 26.49 6.10
N ALA A 307 -26.80 26.84 6.70
CA ALA A 307 -26.72 27.91 7.68
C ALA A 307 -27.05 29.29 7.07
N ASN A 308 -26.59 29.57 5.83
CA ASN A 308 -26.99 30.76 5.07
C ASN A 308 -28.51 30.84 4.87
N LYS A 309 -29.13 29.76 4.37
CA LYS A 309 -30.59 29.69 4.17
C LYS A 309 -31.37 29.84 5.49
N ALA A 310 -30.82 29.33 6.60
CA ALA A 310 -31.43 29.48 7.91
C ALA A 310 -31.35 30.92 8.42
N LEU A 311 -30.22 31.61 8.20
CA LEU A 311 -30.04 33.02 8.52
C LEU A 311 -31.00 33.91 7.72
N ASP A 312 -31.17 33.65 6.42
CA ASP A 312 -32.14 34.40 5.59
C ASP A 312 -33.57 34.26 6.11
N LYS A 313 -33.96 33.04 6.53
CA LYS A 313 -35.28 32.79 7.15
C LYS A 313 -35.43 33.50 8.50
N ALA A 314 -34.38 33.51 9.32
CA ALA A 314 -34.37 34.19 10.61
C ALA A 314 -34.53 35.71 10.44
N ARG A 315 -33.78 36.30 9.49
CA ARG A 315 -33.88 37.71 9.10
C ARG A 315 -35.26 38.06 8.57
N ALA A 316 -35.82 37.25 7.67
CA ALA A 316 -37.18 37.47 7.14
C ALA A 316 -38.28 37.44 8.22
N LYS A 317 -38.08 36.66 9.29
CA LYS A 317 -39.02 36.56 10.42
C LYS A 317 -38.69 37.50 11.59
N ASN A 318 -37.59 38.25 11.52
CA ASN A 318 -37.02 39.02 12.64
C ASN A 318 -36.95 38.23 13.96
N LYS A 319 -36.61 36.95 13.88
CA LYS A 319 -36.56 36.04 15.04
C LYS A 319 -35.26 35.24 15.04
N ASP A 320 -34.61 35.13 16.20
CA ASP A 320 -33.40 34.32 16.41
C ASP A 320 -32.21 34.69 15.49
N VAL A 321 -32.18 35.92 14.98
CA VAL A 321 -31.20 36.39 13.97
C VAL A 321 -29.76 36.24 14.45
N LEU A 322 -29.46 36.68 15.67
CA LEU A 322 -28.10 36.64 16.24
C LEU A 322 -27.57 35.19 16.34
N GLN A 323 -28.43 34.25 16.71
CA GLN A 323 -28.06 32.83 16.81
C GLN A 323 -27.80 32.24 15.42
N ALA A 324 -28.65 32.53 14.44
CA ALA A 324 -28.47 32.07 13.07
C ALA A 324 -27.21 32.68 12.43
N GLU A 325 -26.88 33.92 12.74
CA GLU A 325 -25.68 34.62 12.25
C GLU A 325 -24.41 34.01 12.83
N THR A 326 -24.39 33.75 14.14
CA THR A 326 -23.28 33.05 14.80
C THR A 326 -23.05 31.66 14.20
N THR A 327 -24.14 30.92 13.96
CA THR A 327 -24.06 29.57 13.36
C THR A 327 -23.51 29.62 11.94
N GLN A 328 -24.00 30.56 11.12
CA GLN A 328 -23.51 30.77 9.77
C GLN A 328 -22.01 31.12 9.75
N GLN A 329 -21.57 31.98 10.68
CA GLN A 329 -20.18 32.38 10.79
C GLN A 329 -19.27 31.19 11.13
N ILE A 330 -19.69 30.33 12.07
CA ILE A 330 -18.94 29.11 12.43
C ILE A 330 -18.83 28.15 11.23
N CYS A 331 -19.92 27.92 10.51
CA CYS A 331 -19.89 27.07 9.32
C CYS A 331 -19.02 27.65 8.20
N CYS A 332 -19.03 28.98 8.00
CA CYS A 332 -18.19 29.69 7.05
C CYS A 332 -16.70 29.46 7.37
N GLN A 333 -16.30 29.76 8.61
CA GLN A 333 -14.91 29.60 9.06
C GLN A 333 -14.43 28.15 8.94
N LYS A 334 -15.28 27.18 9.29
CA LYS A 334 -14.96 25.75 9.14
C LYS A 334 -14.75 25.39 7.66
N PHE A 335 -15.63 25.82 6.78
CA PHE A 335 -15.52 25.56 5.34
C PHE A 335 -14.27 26.21 4.73
N GLU A 336 -13.95 27.46 5.10
CA GLU A 336 -12.77 28.18 4.65
C GLU A 336 -11.48 27.48 5.10
N LYS A 337 -11.37 27.13 6.39
CA LYS A 337 -10.21 26.42 6.96
C LYS A 337 -9.97 25.08 6.24
N ILE A 338 -11.04 24.30 6.03
CA ILE A 338 -10.94 23.01 5.32
C ILE A 338 -10.52 23.24 3.86
N SER A 339 -11.07 24.26 3.19
CA SER A 339 -10.75 24.56 1.80
C SER A 339 -9.29 24.98 1.62
N GLU A 340 -8.76 25.81 2.52
CA GLU A 340 -7.36 26.26 2.48
C GLU A 340 -6.39 25.07 2.57
N SER A 341 -6.54 24.22 3.59
CA SER A 341 -5.65 23.07 3.75
C SER A 341 -5.87 22.02 2.66
N ALA A 342 -7.12 21.80 2.22
CA ALA A 342 -7.43 20.82 1.17
C ALA A 342 -6.76 21.19 -0.16
N LYS A 343 -6.71 22.49 -0.49
CA LYS A 343 -6.05 22.98 -1.71
C LYS A 343 -4.56 22.65 -1.70
N GLN A 344 -3.88 22.94 -0.60
CA GLN A 344 -2.46 22.63 -0.44
C GLN A 344 -2.21 21.11 -0.52
N GLU A 345 -3.03 20.32 0.15
CA GLU A 345 -2.91 18.86 0.19
C GLU A 345 -3.09 18.19 -1.18
N LEU A 346 -4.01 18.70 -2.02
CA LEU A 346 -4.19 18.21 -3.39
C LEU A 346 -2.99 18.55 -4.30
N ILE A 347 -2.39 19.73 -4.10
CA ILE A 347 -1.15 20.12 -4.80
C ILE A 347 0.01 19.21 -4.40
N ASP A 348 0.16 18.94 -3.09
CA ASP A 348 1.21 18.07 -2.57
C ASP A 348 1.00 16.61 -2.99
N PHE A 349 -0.24 16.14 -3.02
CA PHE A 349 -0.61 14.84 -3.57
C PHE A 349 -0.17 14.70 -5.02
N LYS A 350 -0.47 15.69 -5.87
CA LYS A 350 -0.05 15.71 -7.29
C LYS A 350 1.47 15.61 -7.40
N THR A 351 2.21 16.42 -6.64
CA THR A 351 3.67 16.47 -6.65
C THR A 351 4.29 15.13 -6.24
N ARG A 352 3.88 14.60 -5.08
CA ARG A 352 4.38 13.31 -4.56
C ARG A 352 4.06 12.16 -5.51
N ARG A 353 2.84 12.11 -6.04
CA ARG A 353 2.41 11.10 -7.01
C ARG A 353 3.30 11.10 -8.24
N VAL A 354 3.47 12.25 -8.89
CA VAL A 354 4.26 12.33 -10.13
C VAL A 354 5.69 11.88 -9.89
N ALA A 355 6.30 12.29 -8.77
CA ALA A 355 7.65 11.86 -8.40
C ALA A 355 7.73 10.34 -8.19
N ALA A 356 6.79 9.76 -7.44
CA ALA A 356 6.78 8.33 -7.15
C ALA A 356 6.58 7.47 -8.40
N PHE A 357 5.61 7.82 -9.27
CA PHE A 357 5.40 7.10 -10.52
C PHE A 357 6.60 7.21 -11.45
N ARG A 358 7.17 8.41 -11.62
CA ARG A 358 8.36 8.60 -12.45
C ARG A 358 9.51 7.71 -11.98
N LYS A 359 9.82 7.72 -10.69
CA LYS A 359 10.91 6.92 -10.11
C LYS A 359 10.71 5.43 -10.35
N ASN A 360 9.55 4.88 -9.98
CA ASN A 360 9.31 3.45 -10.09
C ASN A 360 9.20 2.96 -11.53
N LEU A 361 8.66 3.76 -12.45
CA LEU A 361 8.59 3.39 -13.87
C LEU A 361 9.99 3.38 -14.52
N VAL A 362 10.87 4.31 -14.14
CA VAL A 362 12.27 4.30 -14.59
C VAL A 362 13.00 3.07 -14.04
N GLU A 363 12.89 2.82 -12.73
CA GLU A 363 13.50 1.65 -12.08
C GLU A 363 12.96 0.33 -12.68
N LEU A 364 11.67 0.27 -13.02
CA LEU A 364 11.07 -0.89 -13.68
C LEU A 364 11.67 -1.12 -15.07
N ALA A 365 11.76 -0.07 -15.90
CA ALA A 365 12.33 -0.18 -17.24
C ALA A 365 13.81 -0.65 -17.20
N GLU A 366 14.58 -0.20 -16.21
CA GLU A 366 15.95 -0.66 -15.99
C GLU A 366 16.00 -2.15 -15.62
N LEU A 367 15.06 -2.62 -14.79
CA LEU A 367 14.93 -4.03 -14.43
C LEU A 367 14.52 -4.88 -15.63
N GLU A 368 13.51 -4.48 -16.39
CA GLU A 368 13.08 -5.14 -17.64
C GLU A 368 14.26 -5.31 -18.60
N LEU A 369 15.05 -4.26 -18.81
CA LEU A 369 16.22 -4.29 -19.67
C LEU A 369 17.31 -5.23 -19.15
N LYS A 370 17.49 -5.30 -17.82
CA LYS A 370 18.39 -6.25 -17.17
C LYS A 370 17.91 -7.70 -17.34
N HIS A 371 16.62 -7.97 -17.18
CA HIS A 371 16.05 -9.30 -17.37
C HIS A 371 16.16 -9.76 -18.82
N ALA A 372 15.84 -8.89 -19.78
CA ALA A 372 15.97 -9.17 -21.21
C ALA A 372 17.41 -9.50 -21.61
N LYS A 373 18.40 -8.73 -21.13
CA LYS A 373 19.83 -9.02 -21.34
C LYS A 373 20.25 -10.35 -20.72
N GLY A 374 19.76 -10.66 -19.51
CA GLY A 374 20.02 -11.94 -18.86
C GLY A 374 19.48 -13.12 -19.66
N ASN A 375 18.24 -13.04 -20.15
CA ASN A 375 17.65 -14.06 -21.01
C ASN A 375 18.43 -14.24 -22.33
N LEU A 376 18.80 -13.14 -22.99
CA LEU A 376 19.60 -13.18 -24.21
C LEU A 376 20.94 -13.89 -23.99
N GLN A 377 21.65 -13.57 -22.91
CA GLN A 377 22.92 -14.19 -22.57
C GLN A 377 22.77 -15.70 -22.32
N LEU A 378 21.71 -16.13 -21.63
CA LEU A 378 21.44 -17.55 -21.40
C LEU A 378 21.18 -18.31 -22.71
N LEU A 379 20.38 -17.71 -23.61
CA LEU A 379 20.09 -18.30 -24.92
C LEU A 379 21.36 -18.42 -25.77
N GLN A 380 22.17 -17.37 -25.86
CA GLN A 380 23.44 -17.39 -26.58
C GLN A 380 24.40 -18.43 -26.03
N SER A 381 24.52 -18.52 -24.70
CA SER A 381 25.39 -19.51 -24.05
C SER A 381 24.90 -20.94 -24.28
N CYS A 382 23.59 -21.16 -24.33
CA CYS A 382 23.03 -22.46 -24.65
C CYS A 382 23.32 -22.85 -26.10
N LEU A 383 23.11 -21.93 -27.05
CA LEU A 383 23.38 -22.16 -28.47
C LEU A 383 24.86 -22.47 -28.74
N ALA A 384 25.79 -21.73 -28.14
CA ALA A 384 27.22 -21.98 -28.31
C ALA A 384 27.61 -23.41 -27.90
N VAL A 385 27.10 -23.88 -26.75
CA VAL A 385 27.35 -25.25 -26.28
C VAL A 385 26.72 -26.29 -27.20
N LEU A 386 25.52 -26.02 -27.74
CA LEU A 386 24.85 -26.94 -28.67
C LEU A 386 25.53 -27.00 -30.04
N ASN A 387 26.18 -25.93 -30.49
CA ASN A 387 26.94 -25.89 -31.73
C ASN A 387 28.35 -26.52 -31.60
N GLY A 388 28.80 -26.82 -30.38
CA GLY A 388 30.15 -27.30 -30.12
C GLY A 388 31.22 -26.20 -30.15
N ASP A 389 30.82 -24.93 -30.00
CA ASP A 389 31.73 -23.77 -29.94
C ASP A 389 32.46 -23.66 -28.59
N THR A 390 32.00 -24.43 -27.59
CA THR A 390 32.56 -24.65 -26.23
C THR A 390 32.08 -25.99 -25.72
#